data_AF-A0A969F038-F1
#
_entry.id   AF-A0A969F038-F1
#
_cell.length_a   1.000
_cell.length_b   1.000
_cell.length_c   1.000
_cell.angle_alpha   90.00
_cell.angle_beta   90.00
_cell.angle_gamma   90.00
#
_symmetry.space_group_name_H-M   'P 1'
#
loop_
_entity.id
_entity.type
_entity.pdbx_description
1 polymer ?
#
loop_
_entity_poly.entity_id
_entity_poly.type
_entity_poly.pdbx_seq_one_letter_code
_entity_poly.pdbx_strand_id
1 'polypeptide(L)'
;LTLLADTLRRSELLTLAPSVLLHRLYHEDRVRLHPAAPLAFGCSCTRERSANAVGMLNAEEVADIIAADGQVEVTCEFCGALYTFDAVDAQLALKRGTSDGHNSPIH
;
A
#
# COMPACT_ATOMS: atom_id res chain seq x y z
N LEU A 1 -24.70 -10.00 22.39
CA LEU A 1 -23.28 -10.34 22.20
C LEU A 1 -22.33 -9.13 22.31
N THR A 2 -22.78 -7.89 22.08
CA THR A 2 -21.95 -6.67 22.19
C THR A 2 -21.71 -6.19 23.63
N LEU A 3 -22.66 -6.42 24.55
CA LEU A 3 -22.58 -5.97 25.96
C LEU A 3 -21.27 -6.30 26.68
N LEU A 4 -20.71 -7.50 26.49
CA LEU A 4 -19.43 -7.90 27.10
C LEU A 4 -18.24 -7.27 26.37
N ALA A 5 -18.27 -7.27 25.03
CA ALA A 5 -17.21 -6.65 24.23
C ALA A 5 -17.09 -5.14 24.48
N ASP A 6 -18.20 -4.46 24.78
CA ASP A 6 -18.23 -3.03 25.09
C ASP A 6 -17.57 -2.70 26.44
N THR A 7 -17.33 -3.70 27.31
CA THR A 7 -16.58 -3.51 28.57
C THR A 7 -15.06 -3.56 28.40
N LEU A 8 -14.57 -3.88 27.18
CA LEU A 8 -13.16 -4.04 26.89
C LEU A 8 -12.42 -2.69 26.93
N ARG A 9 -11.34 -2.62 27.73
CA ARG A 9 -10.52 -1.41 27.79
C ARG A 9 -9.47 -1.41 26.68
N ARG A 10 -9.15 -0.22 26.16
CA ARG A 10 -8.12 -0.04 25.12
C ARG A 10 -6.76 -0.62 25.51
N SER A 11 -6.36 -0.45 26.77
CA SER A 11 -5.11 -1.01 27.30
C SER A 11 -5.09 -2.54 27.25
N GLU A 12 -6.23 -3.18 27.57
CA GLU A 12 -6.37 -4.64 27.56
C GLU A 12 -6.25 -5.17 26.13
N LEU A 13 -6.89 -4.51 25.16
CA LEU A 13 -6.83 -4.88 23.74
C LEU A 13 -5.40 -4.82 23.16
N LEU A 14 -4.59 -3.87 23.59
CA LEU A 14 -3.23 -3.66 23.05
C LEU A 14 -2.15 -4.49 23.76
N THR A 15 -2.41 -5.00 24.96
CA THR A 15 -1.37 -5.62 25.81
C THR A 15 -1.63 -7.08 26.13
N LEU A 16 -2.88 -7.53 26.17
CA LEU A 16 -3.21 -8.91 26.51
C LEU A 16 -3.24 -9.77 25.24
N ALA A 17 -2.79 -11.02 25.39
CA ALA A 17 -2.91 -12.00 24.32
C ALA A 17 -4.40 -12.24 23.99
N PRO A 18 -4.77 -12.44 22.70
CA PRO A 18 -6.16 -12.65 22.30
C PRO A 18 -6.88 -13.77 23.04
N SER A 19 -6.18 -14.87 23.35
CA SER A 19 -6.75 -16.00 24.13
C SER A 19 -7.14 -15.59 25.56
N VAL A 20 -6.34 -14.74 26.21
CA VAL A 20 -6.60 -14.24 27.56
C VAL A 20 -7.78 -13.27 27.55
N LEU A 21 -7.86 -12.40 26.55
CA LEU A 21 -8.99 -11.49 26.36
C LEU A 21 -10.31 -12.24 26.17
N LEU A 22 -10.32 -13.22 25.27
CA LEU A 22 -11.51 -14.01 24.95
C LEU A 22 -11.96 -14.83 26.16
N HIS A 23 -11.03 -15.44 26.89
CA HIS A 23 -11.38 -16.11 28.15
C HIS A 23 -11.98 -15.13 29.15
N ARG A 24 -11.40 -13.94 29.33
CA ARG A 24 -11.89 -12.98 30.33
C ARG A 24 -13.29 -12.43 30.01
N LEU A 25 -13.57 -12.20 28.73
CA LEU A 25 -14.88 -11.70 28.27
C LEU A 25 -15.95 -12.80 28.23
N TYR A 26 -15.58 -14.02 27.86
CA TYR A 26 -16.52 -15.09 27.51
C TYR A 26 -16.24 -16.40 28.26
N HIS A 27 -15.73 -16.33 29.49
CA HIS A 27 -15.41 -17.51 30.30
C HIS A 27 -16.61 -18.45 30.53
N GLU A 28 -17.83 -17.92 30.49
CA GLU A 28 -19.07 -18.70 30.63
C GLU A 28 -19.52 -19.36 29.30
N ASP A 29 -18.92 -18.98 28.18
CA ASP A 29 -19.25 -19.48 26.84
C ASP A 29 -18.20 -20.45 26.30
N ARG A 30 -18.63 -21.37 25.42
CA ARG A 30 -17.70 -22.25 24.69
C ARG A 30 -17.10 -21.50 23.49
N VAL A 31 -15.91 -20.91 23.68
CA VAL A 31 -15.16 -20.24 22.61
C VAL A 31 -14.25 -21.22 21.86
N ARG A 32 -14.33 -21.24 20.53
CA ARG A 32 -13.38 -21.96 19.66
C ARG A 32 -12.46 -20.96 18.97
N LEU A 33 -11.15 -21.14 19.13
CA LEU A 33 -10.13 -20.34 18.46
C LEU A 33 -9.75 -20.95 17.11
N HIS A 34 -9.69 -20.11 16.09
CA HIS A 34 -9.10 -20.46 14.80
C HIS A 34 -7.63 -20.03 14.76
N PRO A 35 -6.80 -20.62 13.88
CA PRO A 35 -5.44 -20.15 13.65
C PRO A 35 -5.42 -18.68 13.28
N ALA A 36 -4.46 -17.93 13.82
CA ALA A 36 -4.29 -16.54 13.47
C ALA A 36 -3.83 -16.41 12.01
N ALA A 37 -4.42 -15.47 11.29
CA ALA A 37 -3.88 -15.03 10.00
C ALA A 37 -2.77 -14.01 10.25
N PRO A 38 -1.55 -14.20 9.71
CA PRO A 38 -0.50 -13.20 9.83
C PRO A 38 -0.91 -11.93 9.10
N LEU A 39 -0.77 -10.79 9.78
CA LEU A 39 -0.97 -9.48 9.18
C LEU A 39 0.39 -8.88 8.85
N ALA A 40 0.52 -8.39 7.63
CA ALA A 40 1.71 -7.69 7.16
C ALA A 40 1.28 -6.45 6.37
N PHE A 41 2.16 -5.46 6.33
CA PHE A 41 2.00 -4.34 5.41
C PHE A 41 2.13 -4.84 3.96
N GLY A 42 1.28 -4.35 3.07
CA GLY A 42 1.31 -4.68 1.64
C GLY A 42 0.98 -3.46 0.79
N CYS A 43 1.79 -3.21 -0.24
CA CYS A 43 1.53 -2.20 -1.26
C CYS A 43 1.71 -2.84 -2.64
N SER A 44 0.83 -2.49 -3.58
CA SER A 44 0.86 -2.98 -4.96
C SER A 44 1.70 -2.12 -5.90
N CYS A 45 2.37 -1.08 -5.39
CA CYS A 45 3.24 -0.25 -6.21
C CYS A 45 4.41 -1.06 -6.75
N THR A 46 4.77 -0.80 -8.00
CA THR A 46 5.94 -1.41 -8.65
C THR A 46 6.60 -0.37 -9.52
N ARG A 47 7.87 -0.60 -9.89
CA ARG A 47 8.57 0.27 -10.85
C ARG A 47 7.80 0.40 -12.16
N GLU A 48 7.17 -0.68 -12.62
CA GLU A 48 6.36 -0.68 -13.85
C GLU A 48 5.12 0.21 -13.72
N ARG A 49 4.38 0.11 -12.61
CA ARG A 49 3.23 0.99 -12.35
C ARG A 49 3.66 2.46 -12.23
N SER A 50 4.79 2.72 -11.57
CA SER A 50 5.37 4.06 -11.47
C SER A 50 5.84 4.58 -12.85
N ALA A 51 6.41 3.74 -13.71
CA ALA A 51 6.78 4.10 -15.08
C ALA A 51 5.55 4.47 -15.90
N ASN A 52 4.43 3.76 -15.74
CA ASN A 52 3.19 4.11 -16.42
C ASN A 52 2.70 5.50 -16.01
N ALA A 53 2.85 5.87 -14.73
CA ALA A 53 2.53 7.23 -14.27
C ALA A 53 3.42 8.29 -14.93
N VAL A 54 4.74 8.05 -15.05
CA VAL A 54 5.66 8.92 -15.82
C VAL A 54 5.22 9.02 -17.28
N GLY A 55 4.77 7.92 -17.88
CA GLY A 55 4.30 7.88 -19.26
C GLY A 55 3.00 8.65 -19.53
N MET A 56 2.29 9.11 -18.49
CA MET A 56 1.11 9.99 -18.65
C MET A 56 1.48 11.47 -18.75
N LEU A 57 2.71 11.84 -18.39
CA LEU A 57 3.24 13.18 -18.58
C LEU A 57 3.56 13.42 -20.05
N ASN A 58 3.66 14.68 -20.45
CA ASN A 58 4.14 15.00 -21.79
C ASN A 58 5.68 14.98 -21.85
N ALA A 59 6.23 14.89 -23.06
CA ALA A 59 7.68 14.76 -23.24
C ALA A 59 8.46 16.02 -22.84
N GLU A 60 7.84 17.20 -22.89
CA GLU A 60 8.45 18.48 -22.51
C GLU A 60 8.61 18.56 -20.99
N GLU A 61 7.57 18.22 -20.22
CA GLU A 61 7.58 18.16 -18.76
C GLU A 61 8.68 17.21 -18.25
N VAL A 62 8.78 16.02 -18.84
CA VAL A 62 9.82 15.04 -18.46
C VAL A 62 11.21 15.56 -18.80
N ALA A 63 11.38 16.23 -19.95
CA ALA A 63 12.66 16.80 -20.34
C ALA A 63 13.09 17.95 -19.40
N ASP A 64 12.15 18.81 -18.98
CA ASP A 64 12.41 19.90 -18.05
C ASP A 64 12.82 19.38 -16.68
N ILE A 65 12.14 18.35 -16.17
CA ILE A 65 12.50 17.69 -14.89
C ILE A 65 13.92 17.09 -14.99
N ILE A 66 14.23 16.39 -16.07
CA ILE A 66 15.57 15.82 -16.27
C ILE A 66 16.63 16.92 -16.39
N ALA A 67 16.33 18.04 -17.05
CA ALA A 67 17.27 19.15 -17.19
C ALA A 67 17.56 19.83 -15.84
N ALA A 68 16.57 19.91 -14.95
CA ALA A 68 16.71 20.50 -13.62
C ALA A 68 17.35 19.55 -12.60
N ASP A 69 16.84 18.32 -12.51
CA ASP A 69 17.11 17.38 -11.41
C ASP A 69 17.90 16.13 -11.85
N GLY A 70 18.16 15.97 -13.15
CA GLY A 70 18.90 14.84 -13.72
C GLY A 70 18.11 13.54 -13.88
N GLN A 71 16.99 13.40 -13.17
CA GLN A 71 16.13 12.22 -13.15
C GLN A 71 14.70 12.59 -12.79
N VAL A 72 13.74 11.74 -13.15
CA VAL A 72 12.36 11.83 -12.69
C VAL A 72 12.19 10.98 -11.43
N GLU A 73 11.67 11.58 -10.37
CA GLU A 73 11.38 10.90 -9.10
C GLU A 73 9.87 10.72 -8.90
N VAL A 74 9.45 9.49 -8.64
CA VAL A 74 8.05 9.16 -8.34
C VAL A 74 7.97 8.57 -6.94
N THR A 75 7.28 9.27 -6.05
CA THR A 75 7.00 8.80 -4.68
C THR A 75 5.61 8.16 -4.64
N CYS A 76 5.49 6.93 -4.14
CA CYS A 76 4.20 6.31 -3.91
C CYS A 76 3.52 6.92 -2.68
N GLU A 77 2.35 7.53 -2.85
CA GLU A 77 1.61 8.19 -1.75
C GLU A 77 1.05 7.22 -0.70
N PHE A 78 1.04 5.90 -0.98
CA PHE A 78 0.54 4.89 -0.05
C PHE A 78 1.63 4.32 0.86
N CYS A 79 2.79 3.97 0.29
CA CYS A 79 3.87 3.31 1.03
C CYS A 79 5.13 4.16 1.19
N GLY A 80 5.21 5.32 0.53
CA GLY A 80 6.38 6.20 0.54
C GLY A 80 7.57 5.68 -0.28
N ALA A 81 7.41 4.60 -1.05
CA ALA A 81 8.49 4.09 -1.90
C ALA A 81 8.85 5.11 -2.99
N LEU A 82 10.16 5.36 -3.15
CA LEU A 82 10.72 6.24 -4.18
C LEU A 82 11.19 5.41 -5.38
N TYR A 83 10.74 5.79 -6.57
CA TYR A 83 11.18 5.22 -7.84
C TYR A 83 11.84 6.30 -8.69
N THR A 84 13.07 6.07 -9.11
CA THR A 84 13.82 6.99 -9.98
C THR A 84 13.91 6.46 -11.41
N PHE A 85 13.82 7.38 -12.35
CA PHE A 85 13.91 7.13 -13.78
C PHE A 85 14.92 8.11 -14.38
N ASP A 86 16.01 7.57 -14.92
CA ASP A 86 16.96 8.37 -15.68
C ASP A 86 16.37 8.79 -17.04
N ALA A 87 17.13 9.54 -17.84
CA ALA A 87 16.66 10.00 -19.13
C ALA A 87 16.27 8.87 -20.10
N VAL A 88 16.96 7.72 -20.04
CA VAL A 88 16.68 6.57 -20.92
C VAL A 88 15.39 5.88 -20.48
N ASP A 89 15.25 5.64 -19.18
CA ASP A 89 14.08 5.03 -18.57
C ASP A 89 12.82 5.89 -18.73
N ALA A 90 12.93 7.21 -18.53
CA ALA A 90 11.82 8.13 -18.67
C ALA A 90 11.34 8.24 -20.13
N GLN A 91 12.27 8.25 -21.10
CA GLN A 91 11.89 8.17 -22.51
C GLN A 91 11.23 6.83 -22.88
N LEU A 92 11.66 5.72 -22.28
CA LEU A 92 11.01 4.43 -22.47
C LEU A 92 9.58 4.43 -21.90
N ALA A 93 9.37 5.05 -20.74
CA ALA A 93 8.06 5.20 -20.11
C ALA A 93 7.09 6.01 -20.98
N LEU A 94 7.53 7.13 -21.55
CA LEU A 94 6.73 7.96 -22.48
C LEU A 94 6.28 7.18 -23.72
N LYS A 95 7.15 6.33 -24.28
CA LYS A 95 6.80 5.50 -25.45
C LYS A 95 5.74 4.45 -25.10
N ARG A 96 5.73 3.93 -23.88
CA ARG A 96 4.75 2.93 -23.40
C ARG A 96 3.36 3.52 -23.15
N GLY A 97 3.28 4.75 -22.65
CA GLY A 97 2.00 5.44 -22.38
C GLY A 97 1.12 5.64 -23.63
N THR A 98 1.72 5.59 -24.81
CA THR A 98 0.98 5.70 -26.09
C THR A 98 0.27 4.42 -26.55
N SER A 99 0.56 3.25 -25.95
CA SER A 99 0.08 1.95 -26.44
C SER A 99 -0.92 1.20 -25.55
N ASP A 100 -1.03 1.49 -24.25
CA ASP A 100 -1.88 0.71 -23.34
C ASP A 100 -2.79 1.58 -22.46
N GLY A 101 -4.00 1.84 -22.95
CA GLY A 101 -5.13 2.23 -22.11
C GLY A 101 -5.69 1.02 -21.37
N HIS A 102 -5.17 0.71 -20.18
CA HIS A 102 -5.77 -0.31 -19.31
C HIS A 102 -6.04 0.22 -17.91
N ASN A 103 -7.29 0.65 -17.70
CA ASN A 103 -7.90 0.84 -16.40
C ASN A 103 -8.08 -0.54 -15.75
N SER A 104 -7.28 -0.85 -14.73
CA SER A 104 -7.44 -2.08 -13.95
C SER A 104 -8.12 -1.74 -12.61
N PRO A 105 -9.21 -2.43 -12.24
CA PRO A 105 -9.99 -2.12 -11.06
C PRO A 105 -9.18 -2.37 -9.80
N ILE A 106 -9.29 -1.42 -8.87
CA ILE A 106 -8.79 -1.55 -7.51
C ILE A 106 -9.72 -2.58 -6.83
N HIS A 107 -9.19 -3.74 -6.47
CA HIS A 107 -9.88 -4.74 -5.64
C HIS A 107 -9.66 -4.44 -4.16
#